data_AF-A0A0Q0URG8-F1
#
_entry.id   AF-A0A0Q0URG8-F1
#
_cell.length_a   1.000
_cell.length_b   1.000
_cell.length_c   1.000
_cell.angle_alpha   90.00
_cell.angle_beta   90.00
_cell.angle_gamma   90.00
#
_symmetry.space_group_name_H-M   'P 1'
#
loop_
_entity.id
_entity.type
_entity.pdbx_description
1 polymer ?
#
loop_
_entity_poly.entity_id
_entity_poly.type
_entity_poly.pdbx_seq_one_letter_code
_entity_poly.pdbx_strand_id
1 'polypeptide(L)' 'MKKQKRKRKGYLLFRVEDGQKVWLYEELRKCELNSRIRKGWKVVQ' A
#
# COMPACT_ATOMS: atom_id res chain seq x y z
N MET A 1 -21.16 18.80 -1.04
CA MET A 1 -20.25 17.98 -1.88
C MET A 1 -20.27 16.53 -1.39
N LYS A 2 -20.87 15.60 -2.14
CA LYS A 2 -20.85 14.17 -1.77
C LYS A 2 -19.41 13.69 -1.83
N LYS A 3 -18.76 13.44 -0.69
CA LYS A 3 -17.46 12.76 -0.64
C LYS A 3 -17.65 11.39 -1.30
N GLN A 4 -17.29 11.25 -2.58
CA GLN A 4 -17.23 9.94 -3.23
C GLN A 4 -16.40 9.03 -2.31
N LYS A 5 -17.01 7.95 -1.81
CA LYS A 5 -16.30 6.92 -1.05
C LYS A 5 -15.19 6.43 -1.98
N ARG A 6 -13.94 6.86 -1.72
CA ARG A 6 -12.78 6.47 -2.53
C ARG A 6 -12.75 4.95 -2.53
N LYS A 7 -12.91 4.35 -3.71
CA LYS A 7 -12.87 2.90 -3.90
C LYS A 7 -11.50 2.40 -3.43
N ARG A 8 -11.49 1.29 -2.69
CA ARG A 8 -10.27 0.55 -2.37
C ARG A 8 -9.73 -0.05 -3.67
N LYS A 9 -8.41 -0.13 -3.79
CA LYS A 9 -7.72 -0.82 -4.88
C LYS A 9 -6.78 -1.83 -4.26
N GLY A 10 -6.64 -3.00 -4.88
CA GLY A 10 -5.61 -3.96 -4.52
C GLY A 10 -4.24 -3.42 -4.87
N TYR A 11 -3.29 -3.51 -3.95
CA TYR A 11 -1.89 -3.19 -4.17
C TYR A 11 -1.03 -4.35 -3.71
N LEU A 12 -0.06 -4.72 -4.55
CA LEU A 12 1.03 -5.57 -4.13
C LEU A 12 2.15 -4.69 -3.59
N LEU A 13 2.50 -4.88 -2.32
CA LEU A 13 3.54 -4.16 -1.62
C LEU A 13 4.71 -5.09 -1.34
N PHE A 14 5.92 -4.54 -1.31
CA PHE A 14 7.09 -5.23 -0.81
C PHE A 14 7.94 -4.31 0.05
N ARG A 15 8.69 -4.90 0.98
CA ARG A 15 9.78 -4.22 1.69
C ARG A 15 10.93 -5.19 1.93
N VAL A 16 12.10 -4.65 2.25
CA VAL A 16 13.26 -5.46 2.62
C VAL A 16 13.38 -5.43 4.14
N GLU A 17 13.27 -6.59 4.77
CA GLU A 17 13.52 -6.79 6.20
C GLU A 17 14.63 -7.83 6.34
N ASP A 18 15.68 -7.50 7.09
CA ASP A 18 16.83 -8.40 7.33
C ASP A 18 17.42 -9.01 6.05
N GLY A 19 17.47 -8.23 4.97
CA GLY A 19 17.96 -8.65 3.66
C GLY A 19 16.99 -9.50 2.84
N GLN A 20 15.82 -9.85 3.38
CA GLN A 20 14.78 -10.62 2.70
C GLN A 20 13.67 -9.71 2.15
N LYS A 21 13.18 -10.01 0.95
CA LYS A 21 12.01 -9.32 0.38
C LYS A 21 10.74 -9.93 0.93
N VAL A 22 10.03 -9.16 1.75
CA VAL A 22 8.70 -9.49 2.27
C VAL A 22 7.65 -8.87 1.36
N TRP A 23 6.65 -9.67 0.97
CA TRP A 23 5.57 -9.27 0.08
C TRP A 23 4.24 -9.26 0.81
N LEU A 24 3.38 -8.30 0.48
CA LEU A 24 2.06 -8.13 1.09
C LEU A 24 1.08 -7.65 0.04
N TYR A 25 -0.01 -8.39 -0.16
CA TYR A 25 -1.14 -7.93 -0.97
C TYR A 25 -2.23 -7.35 -0.06
N GLU A 26 -2.62 -6.09 -0.28
CA GLU A 26 -3.61 -5.40 0.55
C GLU A 26 -4.51 -4.48 -0.29
N GLU A 27 -5.81 -4.46 0.03
CA GLU A 27 -6.74 -3.49 -0.54
C GLU A 27 -6.71 -2.16 0.22
N LEU A 28 -6.12 -1.13 -0.40
CA LEU A 28 -5.87 0.15 0.24
C LEU A 28 -6.64 1.31 -0.39
N ARG A 29 -7.00 2.27 0.46
CA ARG A 29 -7.31 3.64 0.04
C ARG A 29 -6.01 4.40 -0.18
N LYS A 30 -6.05 5.47 -0.99
CA LYS A 30 -4.88 6.34 -1.25
C LYS A 30 -4.18 6.82 0.03
N CYS A 31 -4.93 7.14 1.08
CA CYS A 31 -4.34 7.56 2.37
C CYS A 31 -3.62 6.43 3.10
N GLU A 32 -4.14 5.21 3.04
CA GLU A 32 -3.54 4.02 3.66
C GLU A 32 -2.30 3.59 2.86
N LEU A 33 -2.37 3.64 1.52
CA LEU A 33 -1.22 3.43 0.65
C LEU A 33 -0.08 4.42 0.96
N ASN A 34 -0.40 5.71 1.08
CA ASN A 34 0.60 6.71 1.46
C ASN A 34 1.20 6.42 2.84
N SER A 35 0.40 5.90 3.79
CA SER A 35 0.88 5.46 5.10
C SER A 35 1.85 4.28 4.98
N ARG A 36 1.53 3.29 4.13
CA ARG A 36 2.42 2.15 3.84
C ARG A 36 3.74 2.61 3.23
N ILE A 37 3.70 3.51 2.25
CA ILE A 37 4.92 4.07 1.62
C ILE A 37 5.78 4.80 2.67
N ARG A 38 5.19 5.61 3.54
CA ARG A 38 5.90 6.27 4.66
C ARG A 38 6.52 5.27 5.65
N LYS A 39 5.92 4.09 5.79
CA LYS A 39 6.44 2.97 6.61
C LYS A 39 7.48 2.11 5.88
N GLY A 40 7.95 2.54 4.71
CA GLY A 40 9.00 1.85 3.94
C GLY A 40 8.51 0.77 2.99
N TRP A 41 7.19 0.64 2.77
CA TRP A 41 6.66 -0.27 1.75
C TRP A 41 6.78 0.33 0.36
N LYS A 42 7.12 -0.50 -0.62
CA LYS A 42 7.16 -0.15 -2.04
C LYS A 42 6.04 -0.86 -2.77
N VAL A 43 5.38 -0.17 -3.69
CA VAL A 43 4.33 -0.76 -4.53
C VAL A 43 4.97 -1.44 -5.72
N VAL A 44 4.51 -2.63 -6.06
CA VAL A 44 4.73 -3.25 -7.37
C VAL A 44 3.51 -2.92 -8.23
N GLN A 45 3.72 -2.10 -9.26
CA GLN A 45 2.71 -1.79 -10.27
C GLN A 45 2.74 -2.81 -11.40
#